data_AF-A0AAD8AHU5-F1
#
_entry.id   AF-A0AAD8AHU5-F1
#
_cell.length_a   1.000
_cell.length_b   1.000
_cell.length_c   1.000
_cell.angle_alpha   90.00
_cell.angle_beta   90.00
_cell.angle_gamma   90.00
#
_symmetry.space_group_name_H-M   'P 1'
#
loop_
_entity.id
_entity.type
_entity.pdbx_description
1 polymer ?
#
loop_
_entity_poly.entity_id
_entity_poly.type
_entity_poly.pdbx_seq_one_letter_code
_entity_poly.pdbx_strand_id
1 'polypeptide(L)'
;MNITSAAGIISLLEEPMPELKVFALRKLDLIVDEFWPEISEAIEKIEILHEDKTFQQHEQAALVASKVYYHLGSFEDSLTYALGAGNLFDVNSRSEYVDTIIAKCIDYYTQQRVAKAENAEDAKEIDPRLEAIVNRMFQRCLDDCQYRQALGLALETHRMDIFEKAIIQSDDVNGMLSYAFQVAMSLIQNRGFRNIVLRSLVGLYRNLTTPDYVNMCQCLIFLDDPLAVAEILEKLSKDTEDSVLMAYQIAFDLYESATQQFLGRVLQALRATAPIPAATDKIVKVPVEGAAKEGTSTATTEISEEEDKKPERKMES
;
A
#
# COMPACT_ATOMS: atom_id res chain seq x y z
N MET A 1 8.45 -35.25 35.73
CA MET A 1 9.89 -35.59 35.66
C MET A 1 10.54 -34.48 34.89
N ASN A 2 11.37 -33.67 35.54
CA ASN A 2 12.13 -32.62 34.85
C ASN A 2 13.16 -33.34 33.98
N ILE A 3 12.98 -33.25 32.66
CA ILE A 3 13.95 -33.75 31.69
C ILE A 3 15.19 -32.87 31.88
N THR A 4 16.35 -33.47 32.10
CA THR A 4 17.60 -32.73 32.33
C THR A 4 18.43 -32.55 31.05
N SER A 5 18.07 -33.24 29.96
CA SER A 5 18.71 -33.12 28.64
C SER A 5 17.79 -33.69 27.56
N ALA A 6 17.86 -33.11 26.36
CA ALA A 6 17.16 -33.57 25.16
C ALA A 6 17.90 -34.70 24.43
N ALA A 7 19.15 -35.01 24.80
CA ALA A 7 20.00 -35.99 24.10
C ALA A 7 19.33 -37.37 23.93
N GLY A 8 18.65 -37.87 24.96
CA GLY A 8 17.93 -39.15 24.87
C GLY A 8 16.78 -39.13 23.86
N ILE A 9 16.15 -37.98 23.65
CA ILE A 9 15.07 -37.80 22.67
C ILE A 9 15.66 -37.61 21.27
N ILE A 10 16.80 -36.93 21.15
CA ILE A 10 17.54 -36.77 19.90
C ILE A 10 18.03 -38.13 19.38
N SER A 11 18.53 -39.01 20.26
CA SER A 11 18.94 -40.37 19.87
C SER A 11 17.78 -41.19 19.29
N LEU A 12 16.53 -40.97 19.72
CA LEU A 12 15.36 -41.66 19.17
C LEU A 12 15.06 -41.27 17.70
N LEU A 13 15.61 -40.15 17.21
CA LEU A 13 15.49 -39.78 15.80
C LEU A 13 16.36 -40.65 14.87
N GLU A 14 17.41 -41.29 15.40
CA GLU A 14 18.31 -42.17 14.66
C GLU A 14 17.74 -43.58 14.49
N GLU A 15 16.79 -43.97 15.34
CA GLU A 15 16.18 -45.28 15.31
C GLU A 15 15.43 -45.54 13.99
N PRO A 16 15.49 -46.75 13.42
CA PRO A 16 14.88 -47.05 12.12
C PRO A 16 13.35 -47.07 12.16
N MET A 17 12.75 -47.15 13.36
CA MET A 17 11.30 -47.26 13.51
C MET A 17 10.62 -45.88 13.39
N PRO A 18 9.70 -45.69 12.43
CA PRO A 18 9.08 -44.37 12.18
C PRO A 18 8.24 -43.90 13.37
N GLU A 19 7.64 -44.81 14.14
CA GLU A 19 6.86 -44.48 15.33
C GLU A 19 7.70 -43.82 16.43
N LEU A 20 8.96 -44.22 16.58
CA LEU A 20 9.88 -43.59 17.53
C LEU A 20 10.26 -42.18 17.09
N LYS A 21 10.46 -41.96 15.80
CA LYS A 21 10.73 -40.63 15.23
C LYS A 21 9.55 -39.68 15.44
N VAL A 22 8.33 -40.16 15.23
CA VAL A 22 7.09 -39.43 15.53
C VAL A 22 7.01 -39.05 17.01
N PHE A 23 7.27 -39.99 17.91
CA PHE A 23 7.25 -39.74 19.35
C PHE A 23 8.33 -38.71 19.75
N ALA A 24 9.53 -38.84 19.17
CA ALA A 24 10.62 -37.91 19.39
C ALA A 24 10.26 -36.49 18.94
N LEU A 25 9.72 -36.30 17.73
CA LEU A 25 9.31 -34.99 17.21
C LEU A 25 8.25 -34.31 18.09
N ARG A 26 7.23 -35.05 18.55
CA ARG A 26 6.21 -34.51 19.46
C ARG A 26 6.79 -34.12 20.82
N LYS A 27 7.73 -34.89 21.33
CA LYS A 27 8.43 -34.58 22.58
C LYS A 27 9.33 -33.37 22.42
N LEU A 28 10.06 -33.26 21.30
CA LEU A 28 10.93 -32.13 20.98
C LEU A 28 10.13 -30.82 20.88
N ASP A 29 8.96 -30.86 20.25
CA ASP A 29 8.09 -29.69 20.12
C ASP A 29 7.67 -29.07 21.47
N LEU A 30 7.56 -29.89 22.52
CA LEU A 30 7.19 -29.46 23.87
C LEU A 30 8.37 -28.89 24.68
N ILE A 31 9.60 -29.28 24.34
CA ILE A 31 10.81 -28.92 25.12
C ILE A 31 11.72 -27.95 24.37
N VAL A 32 11.35 -27.58 23.13
CA VAL A 32 12.19 -26.77 22.23
C VAL A 32 12.54 -25.42 22.86
N ASP A 33 11.64 -24.79 23.59
CA ASP A 33 11.88 -23.47 24.20
C ASP A 33 12.95 -23.52 25.31
N GLU A 34 13.12 -24.67 25.98
CA GLU A 34 14.11 -24.84 27.05
C GLU A 34 15.43 -25.44 26.54
N PHE A 35 15.36 -26.39 25.59
CA PHE A 35 16.51 -27.18 25.14
C PHE A 35 16.91 -26.89 23.68
N TRP A 36 16.51 -25.75 23.12
CA TRP A 36 16.93 -25.35 21.76
C TRP A 36 18.45 -25.43 21.53
N PRO A 37 19.37 -25.16 22.49
CA PRO A 37 20.80 -25.27 22.21
C PRO A 37 21.22 -26.70 21.86
N GLU A 38 20.75 -27.69 22.65
CA GLU A 38 21.04 -29.11 22.40
C GLU A 38 20.38 -29.61 21.11
N ILE A 39 19.16 -29.13 20.82
CA ILE A 39 18.43 -29.53 19.62
C ILE A 39 19.06 -28.93 18.35
N SER A 40 19.60 -27.72 18.44
CA SER A 40 20.25 -27.04 17.32
C SER A 40 21.49 -27.78 16.80
N GLU A 41 22.24 -28.46 17.67
CA GLU A 41 23.39 -29.30 17.26
C GLU A 41 22.96 -30.50 16.41
N ALA A 42 21.71 -30.91 16.49
CA ALA A 42 21.14 -32.04 15.76
C ALA A 42 20.11 -31.62 14.70
N ILE A 43 20.06 -30.34 14.32
CA ILE A 43 19.04 -29.81 13.40
C ILE A 43 19.08 -30.46 12.03
N GLU A 44 20.26 -30.78 11.51
CA GLU A 44 20.45 -31.48 10.22
C GLU A 44 19.63 -32.79 10.15
N LYS A 45 19.48 -33.50 11.28
CA LYS A 45 18.68 -34.72 11.34
C LYS A 45 17.19 -34.43 11.17
N ILE A 46 16.71 -33.32 11.73
CA ILE A 46 15.31 -32.88 11.62
C ILE A 46 15.03 -32.40 10.19
N GLU A 47 15.99 -31.74 9.55
CA GLU A 47 15.90 -31.31 8.15
C GLU A 47 15.78 -32.51 7.22
N ILE A 48 16.62 -33.54 7.38
CA ILE A 48 16.55 -34.78 6.59
C ILE A 48 15.16 -35.44 6.74
N LEU A 49 14.58 -35.42 7.95
CA LEU A 49 13.23 -35.96 8.18
C LEU A 49 12.12 -35.12 7.55
N HIS A 50 12.33 -33.81 7.41
CA HIS A 50 11.41 -32.94 6.69
C HIS A 50 11.49 -33.16 5.17
N GLU A 51 12.70 -33.36 4.63
CA GLU A 51 12.91 -33.61 3.20
C GLU A 51 12.39 -34.99 2.76
N ASP A 52 12.32 -35.96 3.68
CA ASP A 52 11.78 -37.27 3.42
C ASP A 52 10.25 -37.26 3.26
N LYS A 53 9.79 -37.10 2.02
CA LYS A 53 8.37 -37.15 1.64
C LYS A 53 7.68 -38.50 1.91
N THR A 54 8.44 -39.57 2.18
CA THR A 54 7.85 -40.86 2.54
C THR A 54 7.40 -40.89 4.00
N PHE A 55 7.94 -39.98 4.82
CA PHE A 55 7.61 -39.88 6.23
C PHE A 55 6.28 -39.12 6.43
N GLN A 56 5.29 -39.81 6.99
CA GLN A 56 3.91 -39.27 7.13
C GLN A 56 3.81 -37.99 7.97
N GLN A 57 4.80 -37.69 8.83
CA GLN A 57 4.80 -36.54 9.73
C GLN A 57 5.93 -35.55 9.42
N HIS A 58 6.30 -35.42 8.14
CA HIS A 58 7.29 -34.43 7.68
C HIS A 58 6.89 -32.99 8.05
N GLU A 59 5.58 -32.69 8.17
CA GLU A 59 5.07 -31.40 8.62
C GLU A 59 5.45 -31.10 10.08
N GLN A 60 5.45 -32.12 10.95
CA GLN A 60 5.84 -31.99 12.36
C GLN A 60 7.34 -31.72 12.49
N ALA A 61 8.16 -32.37 11.65
CA ALA A 61 9.59 -32.10 11.57
C ALA A 61 9.85 -30.63 11.15
N ALA A 62 9.10 -30.13 10.18
CA ALA A 62 9.17 -28.73 9.75
C ALA A 62 8.84 -27.76 10.89
N LEU A 63 7.80 -28.05 11.67
CA LEU A 63 7.41 -27.20 12.80
C LEU A 63 8.51 -27.12 13.86
N VAL A 64 9.11 -28.26 14.22
CA VAL A 64 10.20 -28.30 15.21
C VAL A 64 11.44 -27.57 14.67
N ALA A 65 11.84 -27.82 13.42
CA ALA A 65 12.95 -27.11 12.78
C ALA A 65 12.72 -25.59 12.79
N SER A 66 11.52 -25.15 12.43
CA SER A 66 11.17 -23.73 12.41
C SER A 66 11.29 -23.07 13.79
N LYS A 67 10.85 -23.74 14.86
CA LYS A 67 11.02 -23.25 16.24
C LYS A 67 12.48 -23.18 16.67
N VAL A 68 13.31 -24.15 16.26
CA VAL A 68 14.75 -24.11 16.55
C VAL A 68 15.42 -22.92 15.83
N TYR A 69 15.13 -22.72 14.54
CA TYR A 69 15.65 -21.57 13.80
C TYR A 69 15.20 -20.22 14.33
N TYR A 70 13.98 -20.15 14.85
CA TYR A 70 13.48 -18.97 15.55
C TYR A 70 14.38 -18.61 16.75
N HIS A 71 14.73 -19.60 17.59
CA HIS A 71 15.63 -19.40 18.72
C HIS A 71 17.09 -19.12 18.31
N LEU A 72 17.53 -19.65 17.18
CA LEU A 72 18.84 -19.32 16.57
C LEU A 72 18.90 -17.90 15.97
N GLY A 73 17.76 -17.24 15.81
CA GLY A 73 17.66 -15.92 15.19
C GLY A 73 17.69 -15.93 13.66
N SER A 74 17.71 -17.11 13.02
CA SER A 74 17.57 -17.21 11.56
C SER A 74 16.09 -17.23 11.16
N PHE A 75 15.51 -16.04 11.01
CA PHE A 75 14.08 -15.91 10.72
C PHE A 75 13.69 -16.33 9.29
N GLU A 76 14.60 -16.23 8.32
CA GLU A 76 14.32 -16.64 6.93
C GLU A 76 14.18 -18.16 6.82
N ASP A 77 15.09 -18.90 7.45
CA ASP A 77 15.01 -20.36 7.51
C ASP A 77 13.79 -20.78 8.33
N SER A 78 13.57 -20.14 9.48
CA SER A 78 12.39 -20.38 10.31
C SER A 78 11.10 -20.21 9.52
N LEU A 79 10.95 -19.14 8.74
CA LEU A 79 9.79 -18.93 7.88
C LEU A 79 9.64 -20.06 6.85
N THR A 80 10.73 -20.48 6.20
CA THR A 80 10.70 -21.54 5.18
C THR A 80 10.19 -22.86 5.75
N TYR A 81 10.65 -23.23 6.95
CA TYR A 81 10.18 -24.43 7.64
C TYR A 81 8.76 -24.26 8.21
N ALA A 82 8.36 -23.07 8.65
CA ALA A 82 6.98 -22.78 9.06
C ALA A 82 6.00 -22.96 7.89
N LEU A 83 6.37 -22.51 6.69
CA LEU A 83 5.62 -22.77 5.46
C LEU A 83 5.56 -24.27 5.12
N GLY A 84 6.61 -25.02 5.45
CA GLY A 84 6.67 -26.49 5.32
C GLY A 84 5.77 -27.24 6.31
N ALA A 85 5.44 -26.64 7.45
CA ALA A 85 4.55 -27.23 8.46
C ALA A 85 3.06 -27.18 8.08
N GLY A 86 2.70 -26.37 7.08
CA GLY A 86 1.36 -26.35 6.49
C GLY A 86 0.25 -26.06 7.50
N ASN A 87 -0.55 -27.07 7.82
CA ASN A 87 -1.69 -26.94 8.74
C ASN A 87 -1.31 -27.04 10.22
N LEU A 88 -0.10 -27.52 10.54
CA LEU A 88 0.38 -27.59 11.92
C LEU A 88 0.83 -26.22 12.45
N PHE A 89 1.14 -25.27 11.55
CA PHE A 89 1.37 -23.88 11.91
C PHE A 89 0.03 -23.17 12.17
N ASP A 90 -0.36 -23.09 13.44
CA ASP A 90 -1.58 -22.40 13.85
C ASP A 90 -1.36 -20.89 13.97
N VAL A 91 -1.94 -20.15 13.03
CA VAL A 91 -1.91 -18.67 12.97
C VAL A 91 -2.68 -18.04 14.14
N ASN A 92 -3.58 -18.78 14.78
CA ASN A 92 -4.41 -18.27 15.89
C ASN A 92 -3.76 -18.48 17.27
N SER A 93 -2.67 -19.24 17.33
CA SER A 93 -1.94 -19.44 18.58
C SER A 93 -1.33 -18.13 19.06
N ARG A 94 -1.63 -17.75 20.30
CA ARG A 94 -1.03 -16.58 20.97
C ARG A 94 0.31 -16.95 21.58
N SER A 95 1.32 -17.14 20.75
CA SER A 95 2.70 -17.37 21.17
C SER A 95 3.64 -16.37 20.54
N GLU A 96 4.70 -15.99 21.27
CA GLU A 96 5.72 -15.05 20.77
C GLU A 96 6.37 -15.53 19.48
N TYR A 97 6.57 -16.84 19.36
CA TYR A 97 7.02 -17.50 18.13
C TYR A 97 6.06 -17.22 16.96
N VAL A 98 4.77 -17.49 17.11
CA VAL A 98 3.79 -17.31 16.02
C VAL A 98 3.67 -15.84 15.64
N ASP A 99 3.60 -14.93 16.61
CA ASP A 99 3.53 -13.49 16.35
C ASP A 99 4.77 -12.98 15.58
N THR A 100 5.96 -13.45 15.96
CA THR A 100 7.20 -13.05 15.28
C THR A 100 7.29 -13.62 13.87
N ILE A 101 6.95 -14.90 13.69
CA ILE A 101 6.97 -15.53 12.36
C ILE A 101 5.92 -14.92 11.43
N ILE A 102 4.74 -14.57 11.95
CA ILE A 102 3.72 -13.85 11.17
C ILE A 102 4.22 -12.46 10.76
N ALA A 103 4.85 -11.70 11.68
CA ALA A 103 5.41 -10.39 11.35
C ALA A 103 6.47 -10.51 10.23
N LYS A 104 7.39 -11.48 10.35
CA LYS A 104 8.40 -11.75 9.33
C LYS A 104 7.81 -12.24 8.01
N CYS A 105 6.77 -13.05 8.07
CA CYS A 105 6.00 -13.51 6.91
C CYS A 105 5.37 -12.34 6.15
N ILE A 106 4.76 -11.39 6.88
CA ILE A 106 4.16 -10.19 6.30
C ILE A 106 5.24 -9.30 5.68
N ASP A 107 6.33 -9.03 6.38
CA ASP A 107 7.44 -8.21 5.86
C ASP A 107 7.99 -8.80 4.56
N TYR A 108 8.24 -10.11 4.54
CA TYR A 108 8.78 -10.81 3.37
C TYR A 108 7.78 -10.83 2.20
N TYR A 109 6.50 -11.03 2.49
CA TYR A 109 5.44 -10.97 1.48
C TYR A 109 5.29 -9.56 0.90
N THR A 110 5.30 -8.53 1.74
CA THR A 110 5.25 -7.12 1.32
C THR A 110 6.40 -6.78 0.39
N GLN A 111 7.63 -7.16 0.74
CA GLN A 111 8.81 -6.94 -0.11
C GLN A 111 8.65 -7.58 -1.50
N GLN A 112 8.17 -8.83 -1.57
CA GLN A 112 7.93 -9.51 -2.84
C GLN A 112 6.81 -8.85 -3.66
N ARG A 113 5.73 -8.43 -3.00
CA ARG A 113 4.60 -7.75 -3.66
C ARG A 113 5.00 -6.42 -4.25
N VAL A 114 5.77 -5.62 -3.52
CA VAL A 114 6.28 -4.33 -3.99
C VAL A 114 7.27 -4.53 -5.14
N ALA A 115 8.24 -5.45 -5.00
CA ALA A 115 9.19 -5.76 -6.07
C ALA A 115 8.49 -6.22 -7.36
N LYS A 116 7.44 -7.05 -7.23
CA LYS A 116 6.61 -7.49 -8.36
C LYS A 116 5.80 -6.35 -8.98
N ALA A 117 5.26 -5.44 -8.16
CA ALA A 117 4.50 -4.29 -8.65
C ALA A 117 5.39 -3.28 -9.40
N GLU A 118 6.66 -3.15 -9.00
CA GLU A 118 7.63 -2.26 -9.63
C GLU A 118 8.36 -2.91 -10.83
N ASN A 119 8.00 -4.15 -11.21
CA ASN A 119 8.65 -4.94 -12.26
C ASN A 119 10.18 -5.02 -12.11
N ALA A 120 10.66 -5.18 -10.87
CA ALA A 120 12.08 -5.40 -10.63
C ALA A 120 12.56 -6.71 -11.30
N GLU A 121 13.77 -6.72 -11.86
CA GLU A 121 14.34 -7.92 -12.52
C GLU A 121 14.48 -9.10 -11.53
N ASP A 122 14.58 -8.83 -10.23
CA ASP A 122 14.67 -9.81 -9.15
C ASP A 122 13.30 -10.23 -8.55
N ALA A 123 12.18 -9.91 -9.22
CA ALA A 123 10.85 -10.25 -8.74
C ALA A 123 10.63 -11.77 -8.74
N LYS A 124 10.84 -12.40 -7.57
CA LYS A 124 10.55 -13.81 -7.34
C LYS A 124 9.04 -14.07 -7.40
N GLU A 125 8.67 -15.27 -7.85
CA GLU A 125 7.29 -15.72 -7.71
C GLU A 125 6.94 -15.90 -6.23
N ILE A 126 5.73 -15.45 -5.89
CA ILE A 126 5.22 -15.52 -4.52
C ILE A 126 4.82 -16.95 -4.24
N ASP A 127 5.38 -17.54 -3.19
CA ASP A 127 5.01 -18.89 -2.74
C ASP A 127 3.51 -18.90 -2.34
N PRO A 128 2.68 -19.78 -2.92
CA PRO A 128 1.27 -19.91 -2.56
C PRO A 128 1.05 -20.18 -1.07
N ARG A 129 1.98 -20.84 -0.39
CA ARG A 129 1.92 -21.11 1.06
C ARG A 129 2.07 -19.82 1.86
N LEU A 130 2.98 -18.93 1.42
CA LEU A 130 3.17 -17.62 2.03
C LEU A 130 1.91 -16.78 1.87
N GLU A 131 1.34 -16.74 0.66
CA GLU A 131 0.09 -16.05 0.40
C GLU A 131 -1.07 -16.63 1.23
N ALA A 132 -1.12 -17.96 1.42
CA ALA A 132 -2.15 -18.59 2.24
C ALA A 132 -2.10 -18.16 3.72
N ILE A 133 -0.91 -18.01 4.31
CA ILE A 133 -0.77 -17.51 5.69
C ILE A 133 -1.24 -16.07 5.80
N VAL A 134 -0.82 -15.21 4.86
CA VAL A 134 -1.23 -13.79 4.85
C VAL A 134 -2.75 -13.68 4.63
N ASN A 135 -3.34 -14.52 3.78
CA ASN A 135 -4.80 -14.56 3.60
C ASN A 135 -5.54 -15.00 4.86
N ARG A 136 -5.04 -16.00 5.60
CA ARG A 136 -5.59 -16.39 6.91
C ARG A 136 -5.53 -15.23 7.91
N MET A 137 -4.44 -14.47 7.90
CA MET A 137 -4.28 -13.25 8.71
C MET A 137 -5.30 -12.16 8.34
N PHE A 138 -5.50 -11.90 7.05
CA PHE A 138 -6.54 -10.97 6.61
C PHE A 138 -7.94 -11.42 7.03
N GLN A 139 -8.28 -12.69 6.86
CA GLN A 139 -9.57 -13.22 7.31
C GLN A 139 -9.75 -13.01 8.81
N ARG A 140 -8.74 -13.34 9.63
CA ARG A 140 -8.78 -13.10 11.07
C ARG A 140 -9.04 -11.62 11.40
N CYS A 141 -8.33 -10.69 10.77
CA CYS A 141 -8.54 -9.26 10.99
C CYS A 141 -9.95 -8.80 10.57
N LEU A 142 -10.54 -9.38 9.54
CA LEU A 142 -11.91 -9.08 9.12
C LEU A 142 -12.94 -9.67 10.10
N ASP A 143 -12.75 -10.92 10.52
CA ASP A 143 -13.61 -11.62 11.47
C ASP A 143 -13.60 -10.97 12.86
N ASP A 144 -12.45 -10.44 13.28
CA ASP A 144 -12.27 -9.71 14.55
C ASP A 144 -12.73 -8.24 14.48
N CYS A 145 -13.35 -7.81 13.37
CA CYS A 145 -13.75 -6.43 13.09
C CYS A 145 -12.60 -5.40 13.14
N GLN A 146 -11.35 -5.83 12.93
CA GLN A 146 -10.16 -4.99 12.91
C GLN A 146 -9.92 -4.38 11.52
N TYR A 147 -10.94 -3.72 10.96
CA TYR A 147 -10.92 -3.22 9.57
C TYR A 147 -9.81 -2.20 9.30
N ARG A 148 -9.43 -1.37 10.28
CA ARG A 148 -8.33 -0.40 10.12
C ARG A 148 -6.98 -1.09 9.94
N GLN A 149 -6.74 -2.18 10.67
CA GLN A 149 -5.52 -2.96 10.56
C GLN A 149 -5.50 -3.75 9.25
N ALA A 150 -6.62 -4.36 8.87
CA ALA A 150 -6.77 -5.02 7.57
C ALA A 150 -6.49 -4.05 6.41
N LEU A 151 -6.99 -2.81 6.50
CA LEU A 151 -6.73 -1.75 5.52
C LEU A 151 -5.25 -1.36 5.45
N GLY A 152 -4.60 -1.15 6.60
CA GLY A 152 -3.17 -0.84 6.65
C GLY A 152 -2.32 -1.93 5.99
N LEU A 153 -2.56 -3.19 6.36
CA LEU A 153 -1.87 -4.34 5.79
C LEU A 153 -2.18 -4.52 4.30
N ALA A 154 -3.40 -4.24 3.85
CA ALA A 154 -3.77 -4.29 2.44
C ALA A 154 -3.02 -3.24 1.61
N LEU A 155 -2.79 -2.05 2.18
CA LEU A 155 -2.02 -1.00 1.52
C LEU A 155 -0.53 -1.33 1.48
N GLU A 156 0.06 -1.85 2.55
CA GLU A 156 1.46 -2.30 2.56
C GLU A 156 1.72 -3.41 1.54
N THR A 157 0.82 -4.39 1.48
CA THR A 157 0.95 -5.56 0.58
C THR A 157 0.47 -5.31 -0.86
N HIS A 158 0.04 -4.09 -1.18
CA HIS A 158 -0.55 -3.72 -2.47
C HIS A 158 -1.72 -4.66 -2.89
N ARG A 159 -2.61 -5.01 -1.95
CA ARG A 159 -3.79 -5.87 -2.16
C ARG A 159 -5.08 -5.04 -2.17
N MET A 160 -5.44 -4.55 -3.37
CA MET A 160 -6.65 -3.72 -3.55
C MET A 160 -7.95 -4.47 -3.29
N ASP A 161 -7.97 -5.78 -3.51
CA ASP A 161 -9.13 -6.63 -3.24
C ASP A 161 -9.47 -6.70 -1.74
N ILE A 162 -8.45 -6.75 -0.86
CA ILE A 162 -8.66 -6.72 0.58
C ILE A 162 -8.95 -5.30 1.07
N PHE A 163 -8.30 -4.29 0.46
CA PHE A 163 -8.59 -2.88 0.74
C PHE A 163 -10.08 -2.55 0.55
N GLU A 164 -10.66 -2.92 -0.59
CA GLU A 164 -12.07 -2.69 -0.87
C GLU A 164 -12.98 -3.48 0.08
N LYS A 165 -12.65 -4.76 0.33
CA LYS A 165 -13.41 -5.60 1.28
C LYS A 165 -13.42 -5.03 2.68
N ALA A 166 -12.27 -4.56 3.18
CA ALA A 166 -12.15 -4.00 4.53
C ALA A 166 -13.00 -2.73 4.70
N ILE A 167 -13.16 -1.93 3.65
CA ILE A 167 -14.03 -0.74 3.69
C ILE A 167 -15.50 -1.16 3.65
N ILE A 168 -15.89 -2.05 2.72
CA ILE A 168 -17.30 -2.41 2.50
C ILE A 168 -17.87 -3.23 3.66
N GLN A 169 -17.08 -4.11 4.28
CA GLN A 169 -17.52 -4.93 5.41
C GLN A 169 -17.55 -4.16 6.73
N SER A 170 -16.94 -2.98 6.80
CA SER A 170 -16.90 -2.20 8.03
C SER A 170 -18.28 -1.65 8.42
N ASP A 171 -18.51 -1.56 9.73
CA ASP A 171 -19.75 -0.96 10.27
C ASP A 171 -19.86 0.55 9.95
N ASP A 172 -18.72 1.23 9.79
CA ASP A 172 -18.62 2.66 9.47
C ASP A 172 -17.84 2.88 8.17
N VAL A 173 -18.54 2.68 7.05
CA VAL A 173 -17.98 2.84 5.71
C VAL A 173 -17.47 4.26 5.47
N ASN A 174 -18.19 5.28 5.94
CA ASN A 174 -17.81 6.69 5.73
C ASN A 174 -16.53 7.05 6.51
N GLY A 175 -16.44 6.63 7.78
CA GLY A 175 -15.23 6.81 8.58
C GLY A 175 -14.04 6.02 8.01
N MET A 176 -14.27 4.81 7.49
CA MET A 176 -13.24 4.01 6.84
C MET A 176 -12.74 4.62 5.54
N LEU A 177 -13.62 5.20 4.71
CA LEU A 177 -13.24 5.93 3.51
C LEU A 177 -12.40 7.17 3.82
N SER A 178 -12.81 7.94 4.84
CA SER A 178 -12.07 9.11 5.33
C SER A 178 -10.67 8.71 5.83
N TYR A 179 -10.60 7.63 6.61
CA TYR A 179 -9.34 7.08 7.10
C TYR A 179 -8.44 6.59 5.96
N ALA A 180 -9.00 5.86 5.00
CA ALA A 180 -8.29 5.36 3.84
C ALA A 180 -7.70 6.49 2.99
N PHE A 181 -8.45 7.57 2.79
CA PHE A 181 -7.97 8.75 2.08
C PHE A 181 -6.80 9.42 2.82
N GLN A 182 -6.92 9.61 4.14
CA GLN A 182 -5.85 10.19 4.95
C GLN A 182 -4.56 9.34 4.89
N VAL A 183 -4.71 8.02 5.02
CA VAL A 183 -3.57 7.08 4.91
C VAL A 183 -2.95 7.13 3.52
N ALA A 184 -3.77 7.16 2.46
CA ALA A 184 -3.28 7.25 1.08
C ALA A 184 -2.48 8.53 0.82
N MET A 185 -2.87 9.65 1.44
CA MET A 185 -2.20 10.93 1.31
C MET A 185 -0.93 11.04 2.15
N SER A 186 -0.91 10.44 3.34
CA SER A 186 0.18 10.61 4.31
C SER A 186 1.27 9.53 4.23
N LEU A 187 0.91 8.27 3.95
CA LEU A 187 1.82 7.14 4.05
C LEU A 187 2.29 6.60 2.69
N ILE A 188 1.50 6.76 1.62
CA ILE A 188 1.85 6.20 0.30
C ILE A 188 2.82 7.13 -0.45
N GLN A 189 4.07 6.71 -0.54
CA GLN A 189 5.13 7.43 -1.23
C GLN A 189 5.08 7.24 -2.76
N ASN A 190 4.85 6.02 -3.23
CA ASN A 190 4.80 5.71 -4.66
C ASN A 190 3.55 6.35 -5.30
N ARG A 191 3.76 7.33 -6.19
CA ARG A 191 2.67 8.07 -6.86
C ARG A 191 1.79 7.16 -7.71
N GLY A 192 2.36 6.17 -8.39
CA GLY A 192 1.61 5.22 -9.21
C GLY A 192 0.64 4.42 -8.37
N PHE A 193 1.12 3.86 -7.26
CA PHE A 193 0.28 3.12 -6.33
C PHE A 193 -0.76 4.02 -5.63
N ARG A 194 -0.38 5.23 -5.21
CA ARG A 194 -1.32 6.21 -4.64
C ARG A 194 -2.47 6.52 -5.61
N ASN A 195 -2.18 6.65 -6.90
CA ASN A 195 -3.22 6.86 -7.91
C ASN A 195 -4.17 5.67 -8.05
N ILE A 196 -3.68 4.43 -7.90
CA ILE A 196 -4.54 3.23 -7.92
C ILE A 196 -5.50 3.26 -6.73
N VAL A 197 -5.00 3.57 -5.54
CA VAL A 197 -5.81 3.68 -4.31
C VAL A 197 -6.86 4.78 -4.44
N LEU A 198 -6.48 5.97 -4.92
CA LEU A 198 -7.43 7.07 -5.11
C LEU A 198 -8.51 6.77 -6.15
N ARG A 199 -8.17 6.05 -7.23
CA ARG A 199 -9.17 5.60 -8.23
C ARG A 199 -10.17 4.62 -7.62
N SER A 200 -9.70 3.68 -6.78
CA SER A 200 -10.57 2.77 -6.04
C SER A 200 -11.48 3.54 -5.07
N LEU A 201 -10.94 4.51 -4.33
CA LEU A 201 -11.74 5.38 -3.45
C LEU A 201 -12.83 6.16 -4.19
N VAL A 202 -12.54 6.73 -5.36
CA VAL A 202 -13.56 7.40 -6.20
C VAL A 202 -14.69 6.42 -6.56
N GLY A 203 -14.35 5.18 -6.89
CA GLY A 203 -15.33 4.12 -7.16
C GLY A 203 -16.19 3.80 -5.94
N LEU A 204 -15.59 3.69 -4.76
CA LEU A 204 -16.29 3.41 -3.51
C LEU A 204 -17.22 4.57 -3.11
N TYR A 205 -16.75 5.81 -3.14
CA TYR A 205 -17.58 7.00 -2.85
C TYR A 205 -18.77 7.11 -3.80
N ARG A 206 -18.60 6.75 -5.07
CA ARG A 206 -19.67 6.75 -6.08
C ARG A 206 -20.76 5.70 -5.79
N ASN A 207 -20.39 4.58 -5.20
CA ASN A 207 -21.27 3.43 -4.97
C ASN A 207 -21.98 3.47 -3.60
N LEU A 208 -21.76 4.52 -2.81
CA LEU A 208 -22.52 4.77 -1.59
C LEU A 208 -24.01 4.99 -1.91
N THR A 209 -24.88 4.74 -0.92
CA THR A 209 -26.33 5.01 -1.03
C THR A 209 -26.61 6.47 -1.42
N THR A 210 -25.84 7.38 -0.84
CA THR A 210 -25.73 8.78 -1.26
C THR A 210 -24.28 9.04 -1.68
N PRO A 211 -24.00 9.24 -2.97
CA PRO A 211 -22.64 9.48 -3.44
C PRO A 211 -21.99 10.69 -2.78
N ASP A 212 -20.75 10.55 -2.34
CA ASP A 212 -19.97 11.62 -1.72
C ASP A 212 -19.15 12.37 -2.77
N TYR A 213 -19.79 13.34 -3.41
CA TYR A 213 -19.16 14.10 -4.49
C TYR A 213 -18.00 14.99 -4.04
N VAL A 214 -17.98 15.43 -2.79
CA VAL A 214 -16.92 16.29 -2.24
C VAL A 214 -15.62 15.49 -2.18
N ASN A 215 -15.65 14.33 -1.51
CA ASN A 215 -14.47 13.48 -1.37
C ASN A 215 -14.05 12.85 -2.71
N MET A 216 -15.00 12.58 -3.61
CA MET A 216 -14.68 12.19 -4.99
C MET A 216 -13.88 13.27 -5.72
N CYS A 217 -14.35 14.52 -5.71
CA CYS A 217 -13.67 15.62 -6.37
C CYS A 217 -12.29 15.88 -5.76
N GLN A 218 -12.14 15.79 -4.43
CA GLN A 218 -10.83 15.86 -3.78
C GLN A 218 -9.86 14.79 -4.32
N CYS A 219 -10.31 13.53 -4.41
CA CYS A 219 -9.50 12.46 -5.01
C CYS A 219 -9.12 12.78 -6.47
N LEU A 220 -10.06 13.30 -7.26
CA LEU A 220 -9.83 13.64 -8.68
C LEU A 220 -8.84 14.80 -8.88
N ILE A 221 -8.82 15.77 -7.97
CA ILE A 221 -7.80 16.84 -7.95
C ILE A 221 -6.41 16.23 -7.80
N PHE A 222 -6.22 15.30 -6.86
CA PHE A 222 -4.93 14.63 -6.66
C PHE A 222 -4.55 13.68 -7.81
N LEU A 223 -5.55 13.09 -8.48
CA LEU A 223 -5.37 12.28 -9.68
C LEU A 223 -5.05 13.10 -10.94
N ASP A 224 -5.19 14.43 -10.88
CA ASP A 224 -5.10 15.35 -12.01
C ASP A 224 -6.06 15.00 -13.17
N ASP A 225 -7.30 14.60 -12.82
CA ASP A 225 -8.35 14.23 -13.80
C ASP A 225 -9.45 15.30 -13.92
N PRO A 226 -9.23 16.36 -14.73
CA PRO A 226 -10.19 17.44 -14.89
C PRO A 226 -11.44 17.04 -15.68
N LEU A 227 -11.37 15.98 -16.49
CA LEU A 227 -12.49 15.53 -17.31
C LEU A 227 -13.55 14.87 -16.43
N ALA A 228 -13.14 13.97 -15.53
CA ALA A 228 -14.04 13.32 -14.59
C ALA A 228 -14.76 14.34 -13.68
N VAL A 229 -14.07 15.39 -13.24
CA VAL A 229 -14.69 16.48 -12.46
C VAL A 229 -15.73 17.25 -13.28
N ALA A 230 -15.41 17.57 -14.54
CA ALA A 230 -16.36 18.24 -15.42
C ALA A 230 -17.62 17.40 -15.68
N GLU A 231 -17.47 16.09 -15.89
CA GLU A 231 -18.61 15.16 -16.04
C GLU A 231 -19.49 15.11 -14.79
N ILE A 232 -18.90 15.12 -13.59
CA ILE A 232 -19.63 15.17 -12.32
C ILE A 232 -20.43 16.47 -12.21
N LEU A 233 -19.79 17.62 -12.44
CA LEU A 233 -20.44 18.93 -12.38
C LEU A 233 -21.57 19.05 -13.41
N GLU A 234 -21.35 18.55 -14.63
CA GLU A 234 -22.38 18.54 -15.67
C GLU A 234 -23.57 17.67 -15.26
N LYS A 235 -23.31 16.47 -14.72
CA LYS A 235 -24.37 15.59 -14.23
C LYS A 235 -25.19 16.28 -13.13
N LEU A 236 -24.52 16.83 -12.13
CA LEU A 236 -25.18 17.48 -10.99
C LEU A 236 -25.96 18.73 -11.40
N SER A 237 -25.51 19.44 -12.44
CA SER A 237 -26.21 20.63 -12.95
C SER A 237 -27.55 20.34 -13.64
N LYS A 238 -27.79 19.09 -14.07
CA LYS A 238 -28.96 18.70 -14.86
C LYS A 238 -30.01 17.90 -14.07
N ASP A 239 -29.72 17.56 -12.82
CA ASP A 239 -30.50 16.60 -12.05
C ASP A 239 -31.59 17.30 -11.21
N THR A 240 -31.38 17.49 -9.90
CA THR A 240 -32.31 18.15 -8.97
C THR A 240 -31.77 19.49 -8.46
N GLU A 241 -32.63 20.33 -7.87
CA GLU A 241 -32.18 21.59 -7.22
C GLU A 241 -31.12 21.33 -6.14
N ASP A 242 -31.27 20.27 -5.35
CA ASP A 242 -30.27 19.85 -4.35
C ASP A 242 -28.94 19.44 -5.00
N SER A 243 -29.00 18.80 -6.18
CA SER A 243 -27.82 18.43 -6.95
C SER A 243 -27.11 19.65 -7.53
N VAL A 244 -27.87 20.67 -7.95
CA VAL A 244 -27.32 21.96 -8.39
C VAL A 244 -26.64 22.68 -7.23
N LEU A 245 -27.21 22.65 -6.03
CA LEU A 245 -26.56 23.19 -4.83
C LEU A 245 -25.26 22.45 -4.51
N MET A 246 -25.25 21.12 -4.64
CA MET A 246 -24.04 20.32 -4.51
C MET A 246 -22.99 20.68 -5.58
N ALA A 247 -23.40 20.93 -6.82
CA ALA A 247 -22.48 21.40 -7.87
C ALA A 247 -21.84 22.75 -7.52
N TYR A 248 -22.59 23.68 -6.92
CA TYR A 248 -22.04 24.94 -6.41
C TYR A 248 -21.04 24.72 -5.29
N GLN A 249 -21.34 23.84 -4.34
CA GLN A 249 -20.41 23.50 -3.25
C GLN A 249 -19.09 22.96 -3.81
N ILE A 250 -19.16 21.98 -4.72
CA ILE A 250 -17.98 21.40 -5.37
C ILE A 250 -17.19 22.49 -6.12
N ALA A 251 -17.87 23.41 -6.80
CA ALA A 251 -17.21 24.51 -7.50
C ALA A 251 -16.44 25.45 -6.55
N PHE A 252 -16.99 25.74 -5.36
CA PHE A 252 -16.28 26.48 -4.32
C PHE A 252 -15.09 25.68 -3.77
N ASP A 253 -15.28 24.41 -3.44
CA ASP A 253 -14.21 23.56 -2.91
C ASP A 253 -13.06 23.42 -3.92
N LEU A 254 -13.37 23.27 -5.21
CA LEU A 254 -12.39 23.26 -6.30
C LEU A 254 -11.59 24.56 -6.37
N TYR A 255 -12.26 25.70 -6.21
CA TYR A 255 -11.59 27.00 -6.23
C TYR A 255 -10.59 27.17 -5.09
N GLU A 256 -10.92 26.65 -3.90
CA GLU A 256 -10.05 26.71 -2.72
C GLU A 256 -8.91 25.68 -2.76
N SER A 257 -9.16 24.48 -3.27
CA SER A 257 -8.23 23.34 -3.16
C SER A 257 -7.42 23.02 -4.41
N ALA A 258 -7.90 23.37 -5.61
CA ALA A 258 -7.25 23.01 -6.86
C ALA A 258 -6.30 24.10 -7.39
N THR A 259 -5.37 23.70 -8.27
CA THR A 259 -4.48 24.66 -8.94
C THR A 259 -5.20 25.42 -10.05
N GLN A 260 -4.77 26.65 -10.35
CA GLN A 260 -5.34 27.47 -11.43
C GLN A 260 -5.28 26.76 -12.80
N GLN A 261 -4.23 25.98 -13.06
CA GLN A 261 -4.10 25.19 -14.28
C GLN A 261 -5.14 24.06 -14.35
N PHE A 262 -5.42 23.40 -13.23
CA PHE A 262 -6.48 22.38 -13.15
C PHE A 262 -7.86 23.01 -13.41
N LEU A 263 -8.17 24.12 -12.73
CA LEU A 263 -9.42 24.86 -12.94
C LEU A 263 -9.61 25.32 -14.39
N GLY A 264 -8.55 25.81 -15.03
CA GLY A 264 -8.58 26.18 -16.45
C GLY A 264 -8.94 25.00 -17.36
N ARG A 265 -8.40 23.80 -17.09
CA ARG A 265 -8.72 22.58 -17.83
C ARG A 265 -10.16 22.10 -17.58
N VAL A 266 -10.64 22.17 -16.33
CA VAL A 266 -12.04 21.83 -15.99
C VAL A 266 -13.00 22.78 -16.73
N LEU A 267 -12.72 24.09 -16.73
CA LEU A 267 -13.52 25.08 -17.45
C LEU A 267 -13.55 24.81 -18.96
N GLN A 268 -12.39 24.46 -19.54
CA GLN A 268 -12.31 24.10 -20.96
C GLN A 268 -13.15 22.86 -21.27
N ALA A 269 -13.11 21.85 -20.41
CA ALA A 269 -13.91 20.63 -20.56
C ALA A 269 -15.42 20.94 -20.48
N LEU A 270 -15.86 21.73 -19.50
CA LEU A 270 -17.27 22.15 -19.38
C LEU A 270 -17.76 22.96 -20.58
N ARG A 271 -16.91 23.83 -21.16
CA ARG A 271 -17.24 24.58 -22.38
C ARG A 271 -17.38 23.70 -23.62
N ALA A 272 -16.76 22.52 -23.63
CA ALA A 272 -16.87 21.58 -24.73
C ALA A 272 -18.20 20.81 -24.69
N THR A 273 -18.74 20.53 -23.50
CA THR A 273 -20.01 19.81 -23.33
C THR A 273 -21.25 20.70 -23.22
N ALA A 274 -21.11 21.93 -22.72
CA ALA A 274 -22.21 22.90 -22.64
C ALA A 274 -22.04 24.04 -23.65
N PRO A 275 -23.05 24.36 -24.47
CA PRO A 275 -23.08 25.62 -25.22
C PRO A 275 -23.36 26.76 -24.22
N ILE A 276 -22.35 27.19 -23.48
CA ILE A 276 -22.47 28.32 -22.55
C ILE A 276 -22.59 29.59 -23.41
N PRO A 277 -23.63 30.44 -23.24
CA PRO A 277 -23.68 31.75 -23.88
C PRO A 277 -22.43 32.55 -23.48
N ALA A 278 -21.85 33.29 -24.44
CA ALA A 278 -20.61 34.06 -24.35
C ALA A 278 -20.61 35.23 -23.32
N ALA A 279 -21.07 35.00 -22.09
CA ALA A 279 -21.19 36.00 -21.03
C ALA A 279 -20.03 35.98 -20.02
N THR A 280 -19.03 35.10 -20.17
CA THR A 280 -17.87 35.00 -19.25
C THR A 280 -16.54 35.52 -19.79
N ASP A 281 -16.54 36.29 -20.90
CA ASP A 281 -15.33 36.95 -21.42
C ASP A 281 -14.81 38.10 -20.55
N LYS A 282 -15.41 38.36 -19.39
CA LYS A 282 -14.77 39.17 -18.35
C LYS A 282 -13.92 38.28 -17.47
N ILE A 283 -12.68 38.05 -17.91
CA ILE A 283 -11.58 37.70 -17.01
C ILE A 283 -11.47 38.86 -16.02
N VAL A 284 -12.09 38.74 -14.85
CA VAL A 284 -11.78 39.60 -13.72
C VAL A 284 -10.36 39.21 -13.29
N LYS A 285 -9.37 39.99 -13.72
CA LYS A 285 -8.05 39.96 -13.11
C LYS A 285 -8.22 40.42 -11.66
N VAL A 286 -8.17 39.49 -10.72
CA VAL A 286 -8.05 39.82 -9.30
C VAL A 286 -6.63 40.37 -9.09
N PRO A 287 -6.46 41.60 -8.57
CA PRO A 287 -5.15 42.15 -8.26
C PRO A 287 -4.52 41.36 -7.10
N VAL A 288 -3.31 40.86 -7.31
CA VAL A 288 -2.47 40.36 -6.21
C VAL A 288 -1.86 41.58 -5.53
N GLU A 289 -2.40 41.99 -4.40
CA GLU A 289 -1.71 42.92 -3.49
C GLU A 289 -0.57 42.18 -2.78
N GLY A 290 0.66 42.50 -3.15
CA GLY A 290 1.85 41.92 -2.53
C GLY A 290 3.14 42.04 -3.33
N ALA A 291 3.45 43.22 -3.84
CA ALA A 291 4.82 43.54 -4.26
C ALA A 291 5.14 44.97 -3.85
N ALA A 292 5.88 45.08 -2.75
CA ALA A 292 6.42 46.32 -2.23
C ALA A 292 7.28 47.02 -3.31
N LYS A 293 7.08 48.33 -3.45
CA LYS A 293 7.97 49.23 -4.18
C LYS A 293 9.13 49.65 -3.26
N GLU A 294 10.36 49.41 -3.71
CA GLU A 294 11.52 50.29 -3.49
C GLU A 294 12.02 50.60 -4.93
N GLY A 295 11.96 51.83 -5.44
CA GLY A 295 12.87 52.95 -5.18
C GLY A 295 14.20 52.70 -5.93
N THR A 296 14.71 53.48 -6.89
CA THR A 296 14.65 54.93 -7.08
C THR A 296 15.25 55.32 -8.46
N SER A 297 14.65 56.33 -9.12
CA SER A 297 15.17 57.44 -9.96
C SER A 297 16.59 57.33 -10.58
N THR A 298 16.83 57.66 -11.85
CA THR A 298 16.88 59.07 -12.32
C THR A 298 16.67 59.26 -13.83
N ALA A 299 16.04 60.39 -14.15
CA ALA A 299 15.78 60.93 -15.47
C ALA A 299 16.97 61.72 -16.05
N THR A 300 17.13 61.70 -17.38
CA THR A 300 17.41 62.92 -18.18
C THR A 300 17.06 62.70 -19.64
N THR A 301 16.47 63.75 -20.21
CA THR A 301 15.98 63.89 -21.60
C THR A 301 17.02 64.62 -22.46
N GLU A 302 16.86 64.53 -23.78
CA GLU A 302 17.48 65.31 -24.88
C GLU A 302 18.87 64.79 -25.33
N ILE A 303 19.22 64.66 -26.62
CA ILE A 303 19.08 65.55 -27.78
C ILE A 303 19.10 64.73 -29.10
N SER A 304 18.50 65.29 -30.15
CA SER A 304 18.36 64.85 -31.55
C SER A 304 19.58 65.13 -32.46
N GLU A 305 19.54 64.62 -33.70
CA GLU A 305 20.37 64.94 -34.89
C GLU A 305 21.79 64.33 -34.90
N GLU A 306 22.40 63.86 -35.99
CA GLU A 306 22.12 63.80 -37.44
C GLU A 306 23.07 62.74 -38.07
N GLU A 307 22.79 62.38 -39.32
CA GLU A 307 23.47 61.37 -40.15
C GLU A 307 24.98 61.61 -40.40
N ASP A 308 25.80 60.55 -40.49
CA ASP A 308 26.73 60.41 -41.64
C ASP A 308 27.28 58.97 -41.84
N LYS A 309 27.01 58.46 -43.05
CA LYS A 309 27.80 57.58 -43.94
C LYS A 309 28.69 56.40 -43.42
N LYS A 310 28.30 55.21 -43.89
CA LYS A 310 29.17 54.09 -44.35
C LYS A 310 30.35 54.59 -45.23
N PRO A 311 31.52 53.92 -45.31
CA PRO A 311 31.58 52.49 -45.68
C PRO A 311 32.72 51.66 -45.05
N GLU A 312 32.42 50.44 -44.59
CA GLU A 312 33.46 49.42 -44.38
C GLU A 312 33.78 48.68 -45.69
N ARG A 313 35.06 48.73 -46.06
CA ARG A 313 35.70 47.99 -47.15
C ARG A 313 36.48 46.82 -46.54
N LYS A 314 36.09 45.61 -46.94
CA LYS A 314 36.89 44.41 -47.26
C LYS A 314 38.20 44.09 -46.48
N MET A 315 38.16 42.84 -45.98
CA MET A 315 39.10 41.72 -46.20
C MET A 315 40.39 41.60 -45.36
N GLU A 316 40.56 40.33 -44.93
CA GLU A 316 41.80 39.56 -44.76
C GLU A 316 42.76 39.96 -43.64
N SER A 317 42.74 39.21 -42.53
CA SER A 317 43.61 38.04 -42.28
C SER A 317 43.37 37.48 -40.88
#